data_AF-A0A1J6X6L2-F1
#
_entry.id   AF-A0A1J6X6L2-F1
#
_cell.length_a   1.000
_cell.length_b   1.000
_cell.length_c   1.000
_cell.angle_alpha   90.00
_cell.angle_beta   90.00
_cell.angle_gamma   90.00
#
_symmetry.space_group_name_H-M   'P 1'
#
loop_
_entity.id
_entity.type
_entity.pdbx_description
1 polymer ?
#
loop_
_entity_poly.entity_id
_entity_poly.type
_entity_poly.pdbx_seq_one_letter_code
_entity_poly.pdbx_strand_id
1 'polypeptide(L)'
;MTEHTRRRLNFLMLGHSPDGATGWPHPATITVHPRGETTLINFSMGPHIANVGGQVPITRVIHDGELNETFAEEFDACEARWLVPHLARLAAGENLTEDDLTLAYEARFCRRPKTETSTDITF
;
A
#
# COMPACT_ATOMS: atom_id res chain seq x y z
N MET A 1 2.06 32.05 12.39
CA MET A 1 2.90 31.39 11.36
C MET A 1 2.24 30.08 11.00
N THR A 2 1.73 30.03 9.76
CA THR A 2 1.28 28.86 8.97
C THR A 2 0.63 27.69 9.72
N GLU A 3 -0.70 27.73 9.73
CA GLU A 3 -1.58 26.58 9.87
C GLU A 3 -1.19 25.52 8.83
N HIS A 4 -0.37 24.54 9.22
CA HIS A 4 -0.13 23.36 8.41
C HIS A 4 -1.45 22.59 8.35
N THR A 5 -2.25 22.86 7.31
CA THR A 5 -3.38 22.02 6.96
C THR A 5 -2.79 20.66 6.59
N ARG A 6 -2.72 19.76 7.58
CA ARG A 6 -2.39 18.34 7.39
C ARG A 6 -3.31 17.82 6.29
N ARG A 7 -2.81 17.71 5.06
CA ARG A 7 -3.59 17.13 3.96
C ARG A 7 -3.87 15.69 4.34
N ARG A 8 -5.16 15.33 4.39
CA ARG A 8 -5.58 13.93 4.53
C ARG A 8 -5.46 13.29 3.15
N LEU A 9 -4.79 12.15 3.10
CA LEU A 9 -4.67 11.30 1.93
C LEU A 9 -5.57 10.09 2.11
N ASN A 10 -6.14 9.62 1.01
CA ASN A 10 -6.91 8.38 0.97
C ASN A 10 -5.99 7.24 0.53
N PHE A 11 -5.99 6.17 1.29
CA PHE A 11 -5.23 4.96 0.99
C PHE A 11 -6.21 3.81 0.71
N LEU A 12 -6.00 3.12 -0.40
CA LEU A 12 -6.72 1.91 -0.78
C LEU A 12 -6.09 0.71 -0.09
N MET A 13 -6.86 -0.08 0.66
CA MET A 13 -6.39 -1.34 1.22
C MET A 13 -6.41 -2.44 0.15
N LEU A 14 -5.24 -2.73 -0.41
CA LEU A 14 -5.06 -3.65 -1.54
C LEU A 14 -4.41 -4.98 -1.14
N GLY A 15 -3.87 -5.07 0.08
CA GLY A 15 -3.43 -6.33 0.68
C GLY A 15 -4.01 -6.47 2.09
N HIS A 16 -4.46 -7.67 2.45
CA HIS A 16 -4.97 -7.97 3.79
C HIS A 16 -4.76 -9.45 4.09
N SER A 17 -3.96 -9.76 5.11
CA SER A 17 -3.75 -11.15 5.53
C SER A 17 -4.97 -11.70 6.26
N PRO A 18 -5.22 -13.02 6.24
CA PRO A 18 -6.15 -13.63 7.17
C PRO A 18 -5.71 -13.40 8.63
N ASP A 19 -6.67 -13.47 9.56
CA ASP A 19 -6.37 -13.37 10.99
C ASP A 19 -5.43 -14.51 11.42
N GLY A 20 -4.36 -14.17 12.13
CA GLY A 20 -3.36 -15.14 12.63
C GLY A 20 -2.43 -15.73 11.57
N ALA A 21 -2.56 -15.35 10.28
CA ALA A 21 -1.71 -15.88 9.19
C ALA A 21 -0.22 -15.55 9.35
N THR A 22 0.09 -14.48 10.07
CA THR A 22 1.46 -13.94 10.21
C THR A 22 2.07 -14.23 11.57
N GLY A 23 1.39 -15.02 12.42
CA GLY A 23 1.79 -15.21 13.83
C GLY A 23 1.58 -13.97 14.71
N TRP A 24 1.14 -12.85 14.13
CA TRP A 24 0.79 -11.63 14.84
C TRP A 24 -0.69 -11.64 15.27
N PRO A 25 -1.04 -10.96 16.37
CA PRO A 25 -2.42 -10.93 16.88
C PRO A 25 -3.36 -10.03 16.05
N HIS A 26 -2.85 -9.26 15.10
CA HIS A 26 -3.64 -8.47 14.14
C HIS A 26 -3.24 -8.81 12.70
N PRO A 27 -4.18 -8.74 11.74
CA PRO A 27 -3.90 -8.99 10.34
C PRO A 27 -2.95 -7.94 9.78
N ALA A 28 -2.08 -8.38 8.85
CA ALA A 28 -1.23 -7.49 8.08
C ALA A 28 -2.03 -6.80 6.98
N THR A 29 -1.75 -5.53 6.72
CA THR A 29 -2.37 -4.80 5.61
C THR A 29 -1.35 -4.03 4.78
N ILE A 30 -1.63 -3.94 3.48
CA ILE A 30 -0.92 -3.09 2.53
C ILE A 30 -1.92 -2.08 1.99
N THR A 31 -1.64 -0.80 2.22
CA THR A 31 -2.47 0.29 1.72
C THR A 31 -1.69 1.21 0.79
N VAL A 32 -2.32 1.67 -0.28
CA VAL A 32 -1.66 2.42 -1.38
C VAL A 32 -2.39 3.72 -1.64
N HIS A 33 -1.65 4.82 -1.72
CA HIS A 33 -2.14 6.09 -2.21
C HIS A 33 -1.44 6.43 -3.55
N PRO A 34 -2.10 6.18 -4.69
CA PRO A 34 -1.48 6.32 -6.01
C PRO A 34 -1.22 7.79 -6.36
N ARG A 35 0.02 8.09 -6.73
CA ARG A 35 0.49 9.42 -7.17
C ARG A 35 1.63 9.31 -8.20
N GLY A 36 1.52 8.37 -9.15
CA GLY A 36 2.61 8.05 -10.08
C GLY A 36 3.89 7.65 -9.35
N GLU A 37 5.04 8.22 -9.73
CA GLU A 37 6.35 7.95 -9.10
C GLU A 37 6.41 8.33 -7.62
N THR A 38 5.50 9.21 -7.19
CA THR A 38 5.39 9.66 -5.78
C THR A 38 4.35 8.86 -4.98
N THR A 39 3.92 7.71 -5.51
CA THR A 39 3.00 6.82 -4.82
C THR A 39 3.53 6.43 -3.44
N LEU A 40 2.64 6.45 -2.45
CA LEU A 40 2.95 6.12 -1.07
C LEU A 40 2.29 4.80 -0.70
N ILE A 41 3.02 3.97 0.04
CA ILE A 41 2.59 2.65 0.49
C ILE A 41 2.75 2.57 2.00
N ASN A 42 1.72 2.12 2.70
CA ASN A 42 1.80 1.81 4.13
C ASN A 42 1.69 0.30 4.34
N PHE A 43 2.47 -0.18 5.31
CA PHE A 43 2.41 -1.54 5.82
C PHE A 43 2.00 -1.48 7.29
N SER A 44 0.95 -2.21 7.67
CA SER A 44 0.52 -2.36 9.06
C SER A 44 0.69 -3.81 9.48
N MET A 45 1.50 -4.08 10.51
CA MET A 45 1.73 -5.42 11.07
C MET A 45 1.93 -5.35 12.58
N GLY A 46 1.40 -6.32 13.34
CA GLY A 46 1.76 -6.54 14.75
C GLY A 46 0.71 -6.14 15.80
N PRO A 47 1.01 -6.29 17.12
CA PRO A 47 0.07 -6.21 18.26
C PRO A 47 -0.49 -4.83 18.60
N HIS A 48 0.06 -3.81 17.97
CA HIS A 48 -0.48 -2.46 17.92
C HIS A 48 -0.26 -2.02 16.47
N ILE A 49 -1.11 -1.16 15.94
CA ILE A 49 -0.97 -0.51 14.62
C ILE A 49 0.30 0.35 14.63
N ALA A 50 1.46 -0.30 14.67
CA ALA A 50 2.72 0.27 14.30
C ALA A 50 2.72 0.20 12.78
N ASN A 51 2.65 1.36 12.13
CA ASN A 51 3.13 1.46 10.75
C ASN A 51 4.61 1.13 10.82
N VAL A 52 4.99 -0.15 10.73
CA VAL A 52 6.38 -0.57 10.72
C VAL A 52 6.95 -0.07 9.39
N GLY A 53 7.50 1.15 9.40
CA GLY A 53 8.07 1.80 8.22
C GLY A 53 7.45 3.13 7.78
N GLY A 54 6.30 3.54 8.33
CA GLY A 54 5.63 4.79 7.91
C GLY A 54 5.09 4.75 6.46
N GLN A 55 4.96 5.94 5.83
CA GLN A 55 4.66 6.08 4.40
C GLN A 55 5.93 5.81 3.61
N VAL A 56 5.97 4.67 2.92
CA VAL A 56 7.11 4.23 2.13
C VAL A 56 6.90 4.69 0.69
N PRO A 57 7.88 5.37 0.06
CA PRO A 57 7.79 5.71 -1.35
C PRO A 57 7.85 4.44 -2.20
N ILE A 58 7.10 4.43 -3.30
CA ILE A 58 7.01 3.27 -4.20
C ILE A 58 8.37 2.82 -4.74
N THR A 59 9.30 3.74 -4.96
CA THR A 59 10.67 3.47 -5.42
C THR A 59 11.54 2.70 -4.43
N ARG A 60 11.13 2.63 -3.15
CA ARG A 60 11.77 1.78 -2.14
C ARG A 60 11.20 0.36 -2.15
N VAL A 61 9.92 0.22 -2.52
CA VAL A 61 9.19 -1.06 -2.57
C VAL A 61 9.43 -1.77 -3.90
N ILE A 62 9.51 -1.03 -5.01
CA ILE A 62 9.79 -1.54 -6.35
C ILE A 62 11.15 -1.02 -6.83
N HIS A 63 12.06 -1.93 -7.17
CA HIS A 63 13.38 -1.64 -7.73
C HIS A 63 13.50 -2.32 -9.09
N ASP A 64 13.87 -1.56 -10.13
CA ASP A 64 13.98 -2.05 -11.52
C ASP A 64 12.74 -2.82 -12.02
N GLY A 65 11.55 -2.40 -11.58
CA GLY A 65 10.27 -3.02 -11.94
C GLY A 65 9.92 -4.29 -11.14
N GLU A 66 10.76 -4.70 -10.21
CA GLU A 66 10.57 -5.88 -9.37
C GLU A 66 10.35 -5.50 -7.89
N LEU A 67 9.68 -6.39 -7.14
CA LEU A 67 9.51 -6.19 -5.70
C LEU A 67 10.86 -6.32 -5.00
N ASN A 68 11.21 -5.33 -4.19
CA ASN A 68 12.35 -5.42 -3.28
C ASN A 68 12.10 -6.53 -2.25
N GLU A 69 13.01 -7.51 -2.18
CA GLU A 69 12.88 -8.70 -1.32
C GLU A 69 12.68 -8.38 0.17
N THR A 70 13.10 -7.19 0.62
CA THR A 70 12.84 -6.71 1.99
C THR A 70 11.34 -6.66 2.33
N PHE A 71 10.47 -6.51 1.34
CA PHE A 71 9.00 -6.45 1.49
C PHE A 71 8.30 -7.73 1.05
N ALA A 72 9.04 -8.79 0.73
CA ALA A 72 8.48 -10.03 0.18
C ALA A 72 7.50 -10.70 1.16
N GLU A 73 7.85 -10.74 2.44
CA GLU A 73 7.06 -11.38 3.49
C GLU A 73 5.69 -10.71 3.64
N GLU A 74 5.63 -9.39 3.64
CA GLU A 74 4.38 -8.62 3.72
C GLU A 74 3.48 -8.88 2.52
N PHE A 75 4.06 -8.91 1.32
CA PHE A 75 3.33 -9.17 0.10
C PHE A 75 2.80 -10.60 0.04
N ASP A 76 3.56 -11.58 0.52
CA ASP A 76 3.11 -12.98 0.60
C ASP A 76 2.02 -13.15 1.65
N ALA A 77 2.21 -12.61 2.84
CA ALA A 77 1.24 -12.64 3.93
C ALA A 77 -0.11 -12.01 3.55
N CYS A 78 -0.09 -10.94 2.76
CA CYS A 78 -1.28 -10.22 2.32
C CYS A 78 -1.88 -10.73 1.01
N GLU A 79 -1.35 -11.82 0.45
CA GLU A 79 -1.68 -12.33 -0.89
C GLU A 79 -1.61 -11.23 -1.98
N ALA A 80 -0.68 -10.29 -1.83
CA ALA A 80 -0.62 -9.04 -2.60
C ALA A 80 0.32 -9.11 -3.82
N ARG A 81 0.86 -10.27 -4.18
CA ARG A 81 1.75 -10.43 -5.34
C ARG A 81 1.14 -9.95 -6.67
N TRP A 82 -0.19 -10.00 -6.78
CA TRP A 82 -0.92 -9.46 -7.95
C TRP A 82 -0.74 -7.94 -8.11
N LEU A 83 -0.43 -7.22 -7.04
CA LEU A 83 -0.31 -5.76 -7.02
C LEU A 83 1.03 -5.29 -7.61
N VAL A 84 2.08 -6.12 -7.54
CA VAL A 84 3.44 -5.83 -8.01
C VAL A 84 3.48 -5.24 -9.44
N PRO A 85 2.86 -5.85 -10.47
CA PRO A 85 2.87 -5.27 -11.81
C PRO A 85 2.23 -3.88 -11.89
N HIS A 86 1.23 -3.58 -11.07
CA HIS A 86 0.61 -2.24 -11.03
C HIS A 86 1.52 -1.22 -10.34
N LEU A 87 2.22 -1.63 -9.28
CA LEU A 87 3.19 -0.80 -8.59
C LEU A 87 4.41 -0.53 -9.47
N ALA A 88 4.87 -1.49 -10.27
CA ALA A 88 5.95 -1.28 -11.22
C ALA A 88 5.62 -0.21 -12.25
N ARG A 89 4.39 -0.20 -12.77
CA ARG A 89 3.90 0.85 -13.69
C ARG A 89 3.87 2.22 -13.01
N LEU A 90 3.34 2.30 -11.80
CA LEU A 90 3.36 3.53 -10.99
C LEU A 90 4.79 4.02 -10.71
N ALA A 91 5.72 3.12 -10.37
CA ALA A 91 7.12 3.43 -10.10
C ALA A 91 7.85 3.93 -11.36
N ALA A 92 7.45 3.45 -12.54
CA ALA A 92 7.92 3.93 -13.84
C ALA A 92 7.25 5.25 -14.28
N GLY A 93 6.41 5.85 -13.43
CA GLY A 93 5.75 7.13 -13.68
C GLY A 93 4.48 7.06 -14.52
N GLU A 94 3.94 5.87 -14.74
CA GLU A 94 2.61 5.76 -15.34
C GLU A 94 1.53 6.33 -14.41
N ASN A 95 0.55 7.00 -15.01
CA ASN A 95 -0.55 7.62 -14.29
C ASN A 95 -1.70 6.63 -14.06
N LEU A 96 -1.48 5.61 -13.22
CA LEU A 96 -2.58 4.77 -12.73
C LEU A 96 -3.34 5.51 -11.64
N THR A 97 -4.66 5.53 -11.75
CA THR A 97 -5.58 6.20 -10.82
C THR A 97 -6.03 5.27 -9.69
N GLU A 98 -6.69 5.82 -8.67
CA GLU A 98 -7.38 5.03 -7.64
C GLU A 98 -8.44 4.10 -8.23
N ASP A 99 -9.13 4.53 -9.30
CA ASP A 99 -10.15 3.73 -9.99
C ASP A 99 -9.51 2.53 -10.71
N ASP A 100 -8.35 2.70 -11.35
CA ASP A 100 -7.63 1.61 -12.02
C ASP A 100 -7.24 0.51 -11.04
N LEU A 101 -6.71 0.89 -9.87
CA LEU A 101 -6.34 -0.05 -8.81
C LEU A 101 -7.59 -0.70 -8.19
N THR A 102 -8.68 0.05 -8.05
CA THR A 102 -9.96 -0.46 -7.56
C THR A 102 -10.54 -1.51 -8.50
N LEU A 103 -10.54 -1.26 -9.81
CA LEU A 103 -11.00 -2.21 -10.82
C LEU A 103 -10.15 -3.48 -10.83
N ALA A 104 -8.82 -3.35 -10.72
CA ALA A 104 -7.93 -4.51 -10.62
C ALA A 104 -8.19 -5.36 -9.36
N TYR A 105 -8.44 -4.70 -8.22
CA TYR A 105 -8.81 -5.37 -6.98
C TYR A 105 -10.17 -6.08 -7.09
N GLU A 106 -11.19 -5.40 -7.62
CA GLU A 106 -12.53 -5.95 -7.81
C GLU A 106 -12.55 -7.15 -8.75
N ALA A 107 -11.80 -7.09 -9.86
CA ALA A 107 -11.68 -8.21 -10.79
C ALA A 107 -11.10 -9.46 -10.12
N ARG A 108 -10.26 -9.29 -9.09
CA ARG A 108 -9.62 -10.39 -8.37
C ARG A 108 -10.46 -10.91 -7.20
N PHE A 109 -11.04 -10.02 -6.41
CA PHE A 109 -11.66 -10.36 -5.12
C PHE A 109 -13.19 -10.22 -5.11
N CYS A 110 -13.79 -9.84 -6.23
CA CYS A 110 -15.25 -9.65 -6.40
C CYS A 110 -15.88 -8.70 -5.37
N ARG A 111 -15.09 -7.75 -4.85
CA ARG A 111 -15.51 -6.74 -3.87
C ARG A 111 -14.63 -5.50 -3.99
N ARG A 112 -15.14 -4.33 -3.58
CA ARG A 112 -14.33 -3.10 -3.55
C ARG A 112 -13.28 -3.16 -2.42
N PRO A 113 -12.10 -2.56 -2.60
CA PRO A 113 -11.15 -2.40 -1.50
C PRO A 113 -11.73 -1.44 -0.45
N LYS A 114 -11.33 -1.64 0.81
CA LYS A 114 -11.59 -0.66 1.87
C LYS A 114 -10.70 0.57 1.67
N THR A 115 -11.13 1.72 2.19
CA THR A 115 -10.35 2.95 2.18
C THR A 115 -10.04 3.40 3.60
N GLU A 116 -8.83 3.93 3.79
CA GLU A 116 -8.37 4.48 5.05
C GLU A 116 -7.81 5.88 4.81
N THR A 117 -8.04 6.80 5.76
CA THR A 117 -7.46 8.15 5.67
C THR A 117 -6.23 8.26 6.55
N SER A 118 -5.12 8.74 5.99
CA SER A 118 -3.90 9.04 6.75
C SER A 118 -3.45 10.47 6.49
N THR A 119 -2.69 11.05 7.42
CA THR A 119 -2.09 12.37 7.21
C THR A 119 -0.91 12.23 6.26
N ASP A 120 -0.73 13.15 5.32
CA ASP A 120 0.50 13.23 4.54
C ASP A 120 1.70 13.48 5.47
N ILE A 121 2.63 12.52 5.56
CA ILE A 121 3.83 12.61 6.40
C ILE A 121 5.11 12.76 5.56
N THR A 122 4.96 13.03 4.27
CA THR A 122 6.06 13.38 3.37
C THR A 122 6.44 14.84 3.64
N PHE A 123 7.63 15.06 4.22
CA PHE A 123 8.20 16.39 4.50
C PHE A 123 9.17 16.81 3.41
#